data_AF-A0A9E3Q9R2-F1
#
_entry.id   AF-A0A9E3Q9R2-F1
#
_cell.length_a   1.000
_cell.length_b   1.000
_cell.length_c   1.000
_cell.angle_alpha   90.00
_cell.angle_beta   90.00
_cell.angle_gamma   90.00
#
_symmetry.space_group_name_H-M   'P 1'
#
loop_
_entity.id
_entity.type
_entity.pdbx_description
1 polymer ?
#
loop_
_entity_poly.entity_id
_entity_poly.type
_entity_poly.pdbx_seq_one_letter_code
_entity_poly.pdbx_strand_id
1 'polypeptide(L)'
;MTSDNRSCCATDPAANPAKGSAPQIGGHRAGLVEFGESLTAPSAGRPPHHRITWGSFTRVMLGVTTGMIVLVASFPYWSGPILGGVKTDSCCAPPNGAAVSTNQAATGADPCCAPPAAAGAIDPTHNVIFEVQGLECPAVRGLGCGHLLAPELAALDKLEGAERSFANRTGTMIRVTVAAAADREKVAEGVRRILTGEDRKAVPLAGIELKRALEREEWRGKDRIGELSAIEFRTLALHRVKSFATAEKLGQKATDKLMTIAEQQWERISKEAGNDGATQPEEWANRCRKSLPVLLERVKNVLTAEQVERFKQTLTGQCRDEDRPEAPPAGTAETDTKG
;
A
#
# COMPACT_ATOMS: atom_id res chain seq x y z
N MET A 1 -53.76 -51.49 30.26
CA MET A 1 -53.29 -51.09 31.61
C MET A 1 -52.36 -49.90 31.41
N THR A 2 -52.80 -48.72 31.90
CA THR A 2 -52.05 -47.50 32.30
C THR A 2 -50.86 -47.02 31.44
N SER A 3 -50.67 -45.76 31.06
CA SER A 3 -51.33 -44.46 31.30
C SER A 3 -50.49 -43.42 30.53
N ASP A 4 -51.16 -42.53 29.77
CA ASP A 4 -51.03 -41.05 29.72
C ASP A 4 -49.63 -40.36 29.69
N ASN A 5 -49.38 -39.19 29.09
CA ASN A 5 -50.15 -38.23 28.28
C ASN A 5 -49.25 -37.05 27.78
N ARG A 6 -49.72 -36.35 26.72
CA ARG A 6 -49.62 -34.88 26.39
C ARG A 6 -48.28 -34.29 25.86
N SER A 7 -48.15 -33.60 24.71
CA SER A 7 -49.04 -32.89 23.73
C SER A 7 -49.88 -31.75 24.35
N CYS A 8 -50.01 -30.50 23.88
CA CYS A 8 -49.79 -29.82 22.59
C CYS A 8 -49.92 -28.27 22.75
N CYS A 9 -49.39 -27.54 21.76
CA CYS A 9 -49.83 -26.29 21.08
C CYS A 9 -50.60 -25.10 21.72
N ALA A 10 -50.37 -23.97 21.06
CA ALA A 10 -50.91 -22.61 21.18
C ALA A 10 -52.35 -22.39 20.70
N THR A 11 -52.92 -21.20 21.01
CA THR A 11 -53.93 -20.46 20.20
C THR A 11 -54.08 -18.97 20.65
N ASP A 12 -54.21 -18.08 19.66
CA ASP A 12 -54.66 -16.65 19.60
C ASP A 12 -56.18 -16.45 19.92
N PRO A 13 -56.93 -15.30 19.69
CA PRO A 13 -56.63 -13.86 19.38
C PRO A 13 -57.53 -12.77 20.10
N ALA A 14 -57.29 -11.48 19.76
CA ALA A 14 -58.22 -10.31 19.54
C ALA A 14 -58.89 -9.50 20.69
N ALA A 15 -58.69 -8.15 20.66
CA ALA A 15 -59.70 -7.06 20.50
C ALA A 15 -59.36 -5.71 21.23
N ASN A 16 -59.52 -4.59 20.50
CA ASN A 16 -59.38 -3.15 20.83
C ASN A 16 -60.63 -2.56 21.57
N PRO A 17 -60.83 -1.23 21.76
CA PRO A 17 -59.99 -0.09 22.25
C PRO A 17 -60.75 0.82 23.28
N ALA A 18 -60.11 1.83 23.92
CA ALA A 18 -60.68 3.20 24.15
C ALA A 18 -59.88 4.10 25.14
N LYS A 19 -59.61 5.33 24.65
CA LYS A 19 -59.69 6.68 25.28
C LYS A 19 -59.41 6.88 26.79
N GLY A 20 -58.59 7.89 27.08
CA GLY A 20 -58.85 8.80 28.21
C GLY A 20 -57.66 9.53 28.85
N SER A 21 -57.42 10.76 28.40
CA SER A 21 -57.11 11.95 29.23
C SER A 21 -55.76 12.12 29.95
N ALA A 22 -55.16 13.29 29.68
CA ALA A 22 -54.01 13.91 30.36
C ALA A 22 -54.34 14.41 31.79
N PRO A 23 -53.33 14.84 32.56
CA PRO A 23 -53.08 16.28 32.63
C PRO A 23 -51.59 16.72 32.60
N GLN A 24 -51.42 17.99 32.19
CA GLN A 24 -50.20 18.81 32.17
C GLN A 24 -49.73 19.20 33.58
N ILE A 25 -48.41 19.40 33.79
CA ILE A 25 -47.80 20.53 34.55
C ILE A 25 -46.36 20.81 34.05
N GLY A 26 -46.09 22.08 33.68
CA GLY A 26 -44.84 22.87 33.82
C GLY A 26 -43.53 22.31 33.22
N GLY A 27 -42.82 22.97 32.30
CA GLY A 27 -42.55 24.39 32.15
C GLY A 27 -41.05 24.64 32.36
N HIS A 28 -40.31 25.01 31.32
CA HIS A 28 -39.28 26.06 31.36
C HIS A 28 -38.63 26.27 29.98
N ARG A 29 -38.60 27.56 29.61
CA ARG A 29 -37.92 28.21 28.47
C ARG A 29 -36.45 27.80 28.32
N ALA A 30 -36.03 27.57 27.08
CA ALA A 30 -34.76 28.07 26.54
C ALA A 30 -34.96 28.42 25.05
N GLY A 31 -34.45 29.59 24.66
CA GLY A 31 -34.81 30.29 23.43
C GLY A 31 -34.36 29.60 22.14
N LEU A 32 -35.29 29.56 21.18
CA LEU A 32 -35.08 29.23 19.79
C LEU A 32 -34.85 30.55 19.03
N VAL A 33 -33.74 30.67 18.32
CA VAL A 33 -33.57 31.67 17.26
C VAL A 33 -34.12 31.04 15.99
N GLU A 34 -35.27 31.53 15.53
CA GLU A 34 -35.79 31.27 14.19
C GLU A 34 -35.02 32.13 13.18
N PHE A 35 -34.54 31.49 12.11
CA PHE A 35 -34.82 31.98 10.77
C PHE A 35 -35.20 30.77 9.92
N GLY A 36 -36.48 30.69 9.59
CA GLY A 36 -37.01 29.70 8.68
C GLY A 36 -36.81 30.12 7.24
N GLU A 37 -36.64 29.13 6.38
CA GLU A 37 -37.33 29.10 5.10
C GLU A 37 -37.76 27.67 4.83
N SER A 38 -39.07 27.53 4.63
CA SER A 38 -39.81 26.30 4.41
C SER A 38 -39.96 26.09 2.91
N LEU A 39 -39.53 24.95 2.38
CA LEU A 39 -40.15 24.37 1.19
C LEU A 39 -40.23 22.85 1.31
N THR A 40 -41.49 22.41 1.32
CA THR A 40 -42.07 21.08 1.17
C THR A 40 -41.30 20.13 0.23
N ALA A 41 -41.13 18.89 0.71
CA ALA A 41 -40.77 17.73 -0.10
C ALA A 41 -41.91 17.27 -1.00
N PRO A 42 -41.59 16.69 -2.18
CA PRO A 42 -42.31 15.54 -2.67
C PRO A 42 -41.42 14.30 -2.78
N SER A 43 -42.09 13.18 -2.51
CA SER A 43 -41.66 11.80 -2.57
C SER A 43 -41.14 11.34 -3.95
N ALA A 44 -40.27 10.33 -3.88
CA ALA A 44 -39.97 9.30 -4.89
C ALA A 44 -39.26 9.71 -6.20
N GLY A 45 -37.95 9.49 -6.21
CA GLY A 45 -37.16 9.32 -7.43
C GLY A 45 -35.78 8.74 -7.09
N ARG A 46 -35.47 7.54 -7.59
CA ARG A 46 -34.13 6.93 -7.54
C ARG A 46 -33.09 7.94 -8.05
N PRO A 47 -31.93 8.12 -7.38
CA PRO A 47 -30.87 8.95 -7.93
C PRO A 47 -30.26 8.27 -9.17
N PRO A 48 -29.97 9.04 -10.23
CA PRO A 48 -29.33 8.52 -11.42
C PRO A 48 -27.88 8.15 -11.12
N HIS A 49 -27.43 7.01 -11.64
CA HIS A 49 -26.01 6.67 -11.71
C HIS A 49 -25.28 7.80 -12.47
N HIS A 50 -24.39 8.50 -11.80
CA HIS A 50 -23.45 9.41 -12.45
C HIS A 50 -22.52 8.59 -13.35
N ARG A 51 -22.87 8.52 -14.62
CA ARG A 51 -21.96 8.24 -15.73
C ARG A 51 -20.91 9.35 -15.76
N ILE A 52 -19.71 9.09 -15.26
CA ILE A 52 -18.54 9.90 -15.59
C ILE A 52 -18.18 9.53 -17.02
N THR A 53 -18.70 10.29 -17.98
CA THR A 53 -18.32 10.13 -19.39
C THR A 53 -16.96 10.81 -19.59
N TRP A 54 -15.94 9.99 -19.82
CA TRP A 54 -14.55 10.36 -20.16
C TRP A 54 -14.41 11.01 -21.56
N GLY A 55 -15.44 11.71 -22.03
CA GLY A 55 -15.56 12.19 -23.41
C GLY A 55 -14.88 13.52 -23.74
N SER A 56 -14.01 14.05 -22.86
CA SER A 56 -13.44 15.40 -23.04
C SER A 56 -11.91 15.44 -23.18
N PHE A 57 -11.22 14.30 -23.27
CA PHE A 57 -9.76 14.27 -23.35
C PHE A 57 -9.17 14.24 -24.78
N THR A 58 -10.00 14.20 -25.83
CA THR A 58 -9.53 13.96 -27.21
C THR A 58 -9.45 15.20 -28.12
N ARG A 59 -9.30 16.42 -27.57
CA ARG A 59 -9.23 17.65 -28.41
C ARG A 59 -8.08 18.62 -28.16
N VAL A 60 -7.00 18.20 -27.48
CA VAL A 60 -5.77 19.03 -27.37
C VAL A 60 -4.51 18.23 -27.69
N MET A 61 -4.50 17.55 -28.84
CA MET A 61 -3.29 16.96 -29.43
C MET A 61 -3.26 17.20 -30.93
N LEU A 62 -3.26 18.47 -31.33
CA LEU A 62 -2.84 18.86 -32.68
C LEU A 62 -2.15 20.22 -32.61
N GLY A 63 -0.82 20.20 -32.53
CA GLY A 63 -0.01 21.38 -32.81
C GLY A 63 1.17 21.61 -31.89
N VAL A 64 2.17 20.72 -31.87
CA VAL A 64 3.59 21.11 -31.82
C VAL A 64 4.42 19.96 -32.44
N THR A 65 4.54 19.95 -33.77
CA THR A 65 5.51 19.12 -34.50
C THR A 65 6.42 20.02 -35.32
N THR A 66 7.33 20.76 -34.67
CA THR A 66 8.51 21.29 -35.35
C THR A 66 9.59 21.72 -34.35
N GLY A 67 10.80 21.16 -34.47
CA GLY A 67 12.03 21.83 -34.05
C GLY A 67 12.75 21.25 -32.84
N MET A 68 13.62 20.26 -33.05
CA MET A 68 15.07 20.49 -33.13
C MET A 68 15.83 19.17 -33.25
N ILE A 69 16.56 19.05 -34.36
CA ILE A 69 17.70 18.16 -34.55
C ILE A 69 18.95 19.00 -34.21
N VAL A 70 19.97 18.34 -33.65
CA VAL A 70 21.43 18.58 -33.78
C VAL A 70 22.18 18.95 -32.48
N LEU A 71 23.25 18.17 -32.21
CA LEU A 71 24.45 18.37 -31.35
C LEU A 71 24.26 18.06 -29.84
N VAL A 72 25.13 17.33 -29.13
CA VAL A 72 26.60 17.16 -29.21
C VAL A 72 27.02 15.76 -28.68
N ALA A 73 28.07 15.22 -29.30
CA ALA A 73 28.80 14.01 -28.95
C ALA A 73 29.58 14.09 -27.63
N SER A 74 30.09 12.93 -27.20
CA SER A 74 31.25 12.74 -26.28
C SER A 74 30.95 12.51 -24.80
N PHE A 75 30.84 11.24 -24.41
CA PHE A 75 31.27 10.80 -23.08
C PHE A 75 32.20 9.59 -23.23
N PRO A 76 33.46 9.69 -22.80
CA PRO A 76 34.38 8.57 -22.84
C PRO A 76 34.08 7.58 -21.70
N TYR A 77 34.05 6.33 -22.11
CA TYR A 77 34.30 5.11 -21.35
C TYR A 77 35.29 5.35 -20.19
N TRP A 78 34.83 5.20 -18.94
CA TRP A 78 35.71 5.09 -17.78
C TRP A 78 35.52 3.71 -17.13
N SER A 79 36.35 2.77 -17.59
CA SER A 79 36.56 1.47 -16.96
C SER A 79 37.69 1.63 -15.94
N GLY A 80 37.40 1.34 -14.67
CA GLY A 80 38.40 1.23 -13.60
C GLY A 80 38.15 -0.05 -12.78
N PRO A 81 39.20 -0.72 -12.28
CA PRO A 81 39.16 -2.11 -11.87
C PRO A 81 38.59 -2.33 -10.46
N ILE A 82 37.81 -3.40 -10.31
CA ILE A 82 37.38 -3.94 -9.03
C ILE A 82 38.44 -4.96 -8.57
N LEU A 83 39.26 -4.59 -7.59
CA LEU A 83 40.03 -5.53 -6.78
C LEU A 83 40.05 -5.03 -5.33
N GLY A 84 39.33 -5.74 -4.47
CA GLY A 84 39.29 -5.51 -3.03
C GLY A 84 38.64 -6.70 -2.34
N GLY A 85 39.42 -7.77 -2.15
CA GLY A 85 39.00 -8.95 -1.41
C GLY A 85 38.87 -8.63 0.08
N VAL A 86 37.67 -8.83 0.63
CA VAL A 86 37.44 -8.78 2.08
C VAL A 86 37.65 -10.19 2.63
N LYS A 87 38.70 -10.35 3.44
CA LYS A 87 38.85 -11.50 4.33
C LYS A 87 37.76 -11.41 5.40
N THR A 88 36.88 -12.40 5.44
CA THR A 88 36.00 -12.63 6.58
C THR A 88 36.78 -13.39 7.64
N ASP A 89 37.20 -12.71 8.70
CA ASP A 89 37.76 -13.36 9.87
C ASP A 89 36.67 -14.13 10.62
N SER A 90 37.01 -15.37 10.92
CA SER A 90 36.23 -16.37 11.62
C SER A 90 35.98 -15.96 13.08
N CYS A 91 34.72 -15.75 13.45
CA CYS A 91 34.30 -15.60 14.84
C CYS A 91 33.99 -16.98 15.44
N CYS A 92 34.99 -17.66 16.01
CA CYS A 92 34.80 -18.75 16.95
C CYS A 92 36.03 -18.88 17.87
N ALA A 93 36.04 -18.16 19.00
CA ALA A 93 36.65 -18.60 20.26
C ALA A 93 36.36 -17.60 21.39
N PRO A 94 35.92 -18.07 22.56
CA PRO A 94 36.31 -17.48 23.84
C PRO A 94 37.21 -18.46 24.62
N PRO A 95 38.24 -17.99 25.34
CA PRO A 95 38.94 -18.82 26.30
C PRO A 95 38.45 -18.55 27.74
N ASN A 96 38.27 -19.65 28.48
CA ASN A 96 38.41 -19.81 29.94
C ASN A 96 37.43 -19.03 30.85
N GLY A 97 36.74 -19.61 31.83
CA GLY A 97 36.71 -20.96 32.37
C GLY A 97 35.97 -20.95 33.71
N ALA A 98 35.30 -22.05 34.06
CA ALA A 98 35.07 -22.51 35.44
C ALA A 98 34.36 -23.87 35.37
N ALA A 99 34.94 -24.85 36.06
CA ALA A 99 34.46 -26.23 36.13
C ALA A 99 33.17 -26.35 36.95
N VAL A 100 32.13 -26.99 36.41
CA VAL A 100 31.06 -27.63 37.19
C VAL A 100 30.49 -28.86 36.45
N SER A 101 30.61 -30.00 37.14
CA SER A 101 29.74 -31.18 37.15
C SER A 101 29.51 -32.04 35.90
N THR A 102 30.17 -33.20 35.94
CA THR A 102 29.79 -34.49 35.37
C THR A 102 28.31 -34.87 35.61
N ASN A 103 27.69 -35.41 34.55
CA ASN A 103 26.48 -36.25 34.43
C ASN A 103 25.34 -35.63 33.62
N GLN A 104 25.47 -35.65 32.29
CA GLN A 104 24.31 -35.60 31.41
C GLN A 104 24.56 -36.47 30.17
N ALA A 105 23.73 -37.49 30.01
CA ALA A 105 23.76 -38.42 28.89
C ALA A 105 23.44 -37.68 27.58
N ALA A 106 24.25 -37.96 26.57
CA ALA A 106 24.23 -37.33 25.27
C ALA A 106 23.02 -37.77 24.43
N THR A 107 22.01 -36.92 24.36
CA THR A 107 21.12 -36.75 23.19
C THR A 107 20.73 -35.28 23.08
N GLY A 108 21.72 -34.39 22.94
CA GLY A 108 21.53 -32.95 22.79
C GLY A 108 22.03 -32.50 21.44
N ALA A 109 21.16 -32.50 20.42
CA ALA A 109 21.41 -31.71 19.22
C ALA A 109 21.19 -30.24 19.60
N ASP A 110 22.27 -29.46 19.66
CA ASP A 110 22.23 -28.03 19.92
C ASP A 110 21.28 -27.32 18.93
N PRO A 111 20.17 -26.71 19.39
CA PRO A 111 19.19 -26.06 18.51
C PRO A 111 19.68 -24.73 17.93
N CYS A 112 20.91 -24.31 18.22
CA CYS A 112 21.46 -23.01 17.80
C CYS A 112 22.06 -23.00 16.38
N CYS A 113 22.16 -24.14 15.70
CA CYS A 113 22.77 -24.25 14.36
C CYS A 113 21.85 -24.87 13.31
N ALA A 114 20.52 -24.83 13.51
CA ALA A 114 19.61 -25.17 12.42
C ALA A 114 19.75 -24.07 11.32
N PRO A 115 20.18 -24.40 10.09
CA PRO A 115 20.19 -23.44 9.01
C PRO A 115 18.76 -22.89 8.85
N PRO A 116 18.60 -21.58 8.54
CA PRO A 116 17.27 -21.03 8.30
C PRO A 116 16.58 -21.90 7.27
N ALA A 117 15.38 -22.38 7.60
CA ALA A 117 14.60 -23.24 6.73
C ALA A 117 14.58 -22.60 5.34
N ALA A 118 15.23 -23.26 4.37
CA ALA A 118 15.30 -22.77 3.01
C ALA A 118 13.87 -22.47 2.59
N ALA A 119 13.61 -21.22 2.21
CA ALA A 119 12.29 -20.81 1.73
C ALA A 119 11.84 -21.86 0.71
N GLY A 120 10.80 -22.62 1.05
CA GLY A 120 10.40 -23.80 0.31
C GLY A 120 10.24 -23.44 -1.16
N ALA A 121 10.83 -24.24 -2.05
CA ALA A 121 10.72 -24.02 -3.49
C ALA A 121 9.24 -23.87 -3.87
N ILE A 122 8.88 -22.76 -4.50
CA ILE A 122 7.49 -22.49 -4.86
C ILE A 122 7.09 -23.44 -5.98
N ASP A 123 6.13 -24.32 -5.73
CA ASP A 123 5.65 -25.29 -6.71
C ASP A 123 4.88 -24.58 -7.85
N PRO A 124 5.36 -24.63 -9.11
CA PRO A 124 4.67 -24.02 -10.24
C PRO A 124 3.28 -24.59 -10.52
N THR A 125 3.01 -25.84 -10.10
CA THR A 125 1.72 -26.51 -10.34
C THR A 125 0.59 -25.92 -9.49
N HIS A 126 0.91 -25.40 -8.31
CA HIS A 126 -0.03 -24.74 -7.40
C HIS A 126 -0.11 -23.23 -7.59
N ASN A 127 0.45 -22.67 -8.68
CA ASN A 127 0.45 -21.24 -8.90
C ASN A 127 -0.08 -20.88 -10.30
N VAL A 128 -0.84 -19.79 -10.33
CA VAL A 128 -1.22 -19.08 -11.55
C VAL A 128 -0.70 -17.65 -11.44
N ILE A 129 -0.10 -17.15 -12.53
CA ILE A 129 0.42 -15.78 -12.60
C ILE A 129 -0.20 -15.08 -13.80
N PHE A 130 -0.59 -13.83 -13.60
CA PHE A 130 -1.08 -12.94 -14.63
C PHE A 130 -0.22 -11.69 -14.71
N GLU A 131 0.14 -11.30 -15.92
CA GLU A 131 0.56 -9.94 -16.23
C GLU A 131 -0.68 -9.05 -16.36
N VAL A 132 -0.67 -7.90 -15.69
CA VAL A 132 -1.81 -6.98 -15.59
C VAL A 132 -1.32 -5.55 -15.77
N GLN A 133 -2.07 -4.76 -16.52
CA GLN A 133 -1.84 -3.32 -16.67
C GLN A 133 -2.84 -2.52 -15.83
N GLY A 134 -2.44 -1.31 -15.41
CA GLY A 134 -3.34 -0.39 -14.69
C GLY A 134 -3.45 -0.62 -13.18
N LEU A 135 -2.58 -1.45 -12.60
CA LEU A 135 -2.39 -1.57 -11.14
C LEU A 135 -1.09 -0.90 -10.66
N GLU A 136 -0.37 -0.28 -11.60
CA GLU A 136 0.82 0.53 -11.35
C GLU A 136 0.44 1.83 -10.63
N CYS A 137 1.39 2.40 -9.91
CA CYS A 137 1.25 3.67 -9.22
C CYS A 137 1.24 4.82 -10.24
N PRO A 138 0.16 5.62 -10.32
CA PRO A 138 0.15 6.77 -11.21
C PRO A 138 1.12 7.85 -10.75
N ALA A 139 1.47 7.90 -9.46
CA ALA A 139 2.31 8.94 -8.87
C ALA A 139 3.83 8.62 -8.91
N VAL A 140 4.22 7.35 -8.99
CA VAL A 140 5.62 6.91 -8.98
C VAL A 140 5.82 5.82 -10.04
N ARG A 141 6.67 6.10 -11.03
CA ARG A 141 6.95 5.16 -12.12
C ARG A 141 7.67 3.91 -11.61
N GLY A 142 7.33 2.75 -12.16
CA GLY A 142 7.98 1.48 -11.81
C GLY A 142 7.62 0.91 -10.42
N LEU A 143 6.49 1.33 -9.85
CA LEU A 143 5.98 0.86 -8.55
C LEU A 143 4.51 0.47 -8.68
N GLY A 144 4.08 -0.57 -7.97
CA GLY A 144 2.66 -0.91 -7.84
C GLY A 144 1.94 0.02 -6.87
N CYS A 145 0.68 0.38 -7.14
CA CYS A 145 -0.09 1.20 -6.21
C CYS A 145 -0.72 0.32 -5.13
N GLY A 146 -0.29 0.44 -3.87
CA GLY A 146 -0.87 -0.34 -2.79
C GLY A 146 -2.39 -0.16 -2.67
N HIS A 147 -2.89 1.06 -2.88
CA HIS A 147 -4.33 1.37 -2.83
C HIS A 147 -5.15 0.72 -3.96
N LEU A 148 -4.55 0.51 -5.14
CA LEU A 148 -5.21 -0.22 -6.23
C LEU A 148 -5.06 -1.73 -6.06
N LEU A 149 -3.92 -2.21 -5.55
CA LEU A 149 -3.62 -3.63 -5.42
C LEU A 149 -4.38 -4.29 -4.26
N ALA A 150 -4.47 -3.65 -3.10
CA ALA A 150 -5.09 -4.22 -1.91
C ALA A 150 -6.54 -4.73 -2.13
N PRO A 151 -7.47 -3.97 -2.74
CA PRO A 151 -8.83 -4.47 -2.98
C PRO A 151 -8.87 -5.64 -3.96
N GLU A 152 -8.00 -5.66 -4.97
CA GLU A 152 -7.92 -6.75 -5.95
C GLU A 152 -7.42 -8.04 -5.31
N LEU A 153 -6.34 -7.96 -4.52
CA LEU A 153 -5.82 -9.11 -3.76
C LEU A 153 -6.89 -9.65 -2.79
N ALA A 154 -7.61 -8.76 -2.10
CA ALA A 154 -8.70 -9.16 -1.21
C ALA A 154 -9.89 -9.82 -1.94
N ALA A 155 -10.14 -9.47 -3.21
CA ALA A 155 -11.16 -10.12 -4.03
C ALA A 155 -10.68 -11.50 -4.52
N LEU A 156 -9.42 -11.61 -4.92
CA LEU A 156 -8.80 -12.87 -5.35
C LEU A 156 -8.73 -13.89 -4.21
N ASP A 157 -8.42 -13.46 -2.98
CA ASP A 157 -8.39 -14.32 -1.79
C ASP A 157 -9.77 -14.90 -1.42
N LYS A 158 -10.86 -14.35 -1.98
CA LYS A 158 -12.23 -14.86 -1.78
C LYS A 158 -12.67 -15.82 -2.89
N LEU A 159 -11.86 -16.02 -3.92
CA LEU A 159 -12.18 -16.91 -5.02
C LEU A 159 -12.14 -18.36 -4.55
N GLU A 160 -13.17 -19.15 -4.88
CA GLU A 160 -13.20 -20.57 -4.55
C GLU A 160 -11.99 -21.29 -5.15
N GLY A 161 -11.23 -21.99 -4.31
CA GLY A 161 -10.01 -22.70 -4.71
C GLY A 161 -8.73 -21.85 -4.70
N ALA A 162 -8.81 -20.54 -4.42
CA ALA A 162 -7.63 -19.72 -4.13
C ALA A 162 -7.25 -19.80 -2.65
N GLU A 163 -5.96 -19.98 -2.34
CA GLU A 163 -5.45 -19.94 -0.97
C GLU A 163 -4.97 -18.54 -0.59
N ARG A 164 -4.21 -17.89 -1.49
CA ARG A 164 -3.62 -16.58 -1.25
C ARG A 164 -3.19 -15.91 -2.54
N SER A 165 -3.28 -14.59 -2.57
CA SER A 165 -2.84 -13.75 -3.67
C SER A 165 -1.68 -12.84 -3.28
N PHE A 166 -0.89 -12.48 -4.30
CA PHE A 166 0.32 -11.68 -4.15
C PHE A 166 0.50 -10.77 -5.36
N ALA A 167 1.09 -9.61 -5.14
CA ALA A 167 1.56 -8.71 -6.21
C ALA A 167 3.09 -8.64 -6.20
N ASN A 168 3.69 -8.44 -7.36
CA ASN A 168 5.10 -8.05 -7.41
C ASN A 168 5.29 -6.55 -7.10
N ARG A 169 6.54 -6.11 -7.01
CA ARG A 169 6.88 -4.72 -6.63
C ARG A 169 6.28 -3.67 -7.57
N THR A 170 6.24 -3.96 -8.87
CA THR A 170 5.78 -3.00 -9.89
C THR A 170 4.26 -2.99 -10.05
N GLY A 171 3.54 -3.95 -9.44
CA GLY A 171 2.09 -4.11 -9.62
C GLY A 171 1.70 -4.64 -11.00
N THR A 172 2.67 -5.03 -11.83
CA THR A 172 2.42 -5.54 -13.19
C THR A 172 2.18 -7.04 -13.22
N MET A 173 2.46 -7.76 -12.12
CA MET A 173 2.22 -9.19 -12.01
C MET A 173 1.46 -9.54 -10.74
N ILE A 174 0.45 -10.40 -10.90
CA ILE A 174 -0.35 -10.95 -9.81
C ILE A 174 -0.18 -12.47 -9.80
N ARG A 175 0.17 -13.02 -8.65
CA ARG A 175 0.26 -14.45 -8.39
C ARG A 175 -0.88 -14.88 -7.48
N VAL A 176 -1.52 -16.00 -7.80
CA VAL A 176 -2.47 -16.67 -6.92
C VAL A 176 -2.01 -18.10 -6.70
N THR A 177 -1.93 -18.49 -5.42
CA THR A 177 -1.69 -19.86 -4.99
C THR A 177 -3.03 -20.59 -4.96
N VAL A 178 -3.07 -21.75 -5.60
CA VAL A 178 -4.26 -22.57 -5.83
C VAL A 178 -4.27 -23.73 -4.84
N ALA A 179 -5.40 -23.94 -4.18
CA ALA A 179 -5.57 -25.02 -3.20
C ALA A 179 -5.33 -26.38 -3.84
N ALA A 180 -4.73 -27.30 -3.08
CA ALA A 180 -4.27 -28.59 -3.62
C ALA A 180 -5.38 -29.45 -4.27
N ALA A 181 -6.62 -29.33 -3.78
CA ALA A 181 -7.78 -30.05 -4.32
C ALA A 181 -8.59 -29.24 -5.35
N ALA A 182 -8.20 -27.99 -5.63
CA ALA A 182 -8.93 -27.11 -6.52
C ALA A 182 -8.57 -27.32 -7.99
N ASP A 183 -9.53 -27.01 -8.85
CA ASP A 183 -9.36 -26.99 -10.30
C ASP A 183 -8.62 -25.72 -10.72
N ARG A 184 -7.34 -25.88 -11.11
CA ARG A 184 -6.43 -24.77 -11.42
C ARG A 184 -6.93 -23.91 -12.58
N GLU A 185 -7.48 -24.54 -13.61
CA GLU A 185 -8.01 -23.86 -14.79
C GLU A 185 -9.23 -23.01 -14.43
N LYS A 186 -10.14 -23.52 -13.59
CA LYS A 186 -11.27 -22.73 -13.07
C LYS A 186 -10.82 -21.55 -12.22
N VAL A 187 -9.84 -21.75 -11.35
CA VAL A 187 -9.27 -20.65 -10.56
C VAL A 187 -8.63 -19.61 -11.49
N ALA A 188 -7.83 -20.03 -12.49
CA ALA A 188 -7.24 -19.12 -13.47
C ALA A 188 -8.29 -18.28 -14.22
N GLU A 189 -9.42 -18.88 -14.62
CA GLU A 189 -10.52 -18.16 -15.25
C GLU A 189 -11.15 -17.12 -14.31
N GLY A 190 -11.39 -17.49 -13.05
CA GLY A 190 -11.90 -16.58 -12.03
C GLY A 190 -10.95 -15.40 -11.75
N VAL A 191 -9.65 -15.69 -11.64
CA VAL A 191 -8.60 -14.67 -11.50
C VAL A 191 -8.61 -13.71 -12.68
N ARG A 192 -8.64 -14.24 -13.91
CA ARG A 192 -8.72 -13.42 -15.14
C ARG A 192 -9.93 -12.49 -15.11
N ARG A 193 -11.10 -13.00 -14.72
CA ARG A 193 -12.36 -12.23 -14.67
C ARG A 193 -12.27 -11.06 -13.70
N ILE A 194 -11.70 -11.27 -12.51
CA ILE A 194 -11.48 -10.22 -11.51
C ILE A 194 -10.50 -9.16 -12.06
N LEU A 195 -9.36 -9.59 -12.58
CA LEU A 195 -8.28 -8.69 -13.00
C LEU A 195 -8.59 -7.89 -14.27
N THR A 196 -9.39 -8.44 -15.19
CA THR A 196 -9.73 -7.76 -16.46
C THR A 196 -10.59 -6.50 -16.23
N GLY A 197 -11.42 -6.44 -15.19
CA GLY A 197 -12.22 -5.23 -14.89
C GLY A 197 -12.96 -4.67 -16.12
N GLU A 198 -13.25 -3.36 -16.14
CA GLU A 198 -13.86 -2.71 -17.32
C GLU A 198 -12.82 -2.32 -18.40
N ASP A 199 -11.59 -1.96 -18.00
CA ASP A 199 -10.58 -1.39 -18.93
C ASP A 199 -9.18 -2.03 -18.82
N ARG A 200 -9.01 -3.14 -18.09
CA ARG A 200 -7.70 -3.78 -17.90
C ARG A 200 -7.56 -5.04 -18.75
N LYS A 201 -6.33 -5.42 -19.04
CA LYS A 201 -6.01 -6.69 -19.69
C LYS A 201 -5.19 -7.55 -18.75
N ALA A 202 -5.67 -8.76 -18.50
CA ALA A 202 -4.95 -9.78 -17.74
C ALA A 202 -4.49 -10.91 -18.67
N VAL A 203 -3.18 -11.14 -18.75
CA VAL A 203 -2.55 -12.17 -19.59
C VAL A 203 -1.95 -13.25 -18.70
N PRO A 204 -2.41 -14.51 -18.76
CA PRO A 204 -1.82 -15.57 -17.97
C PRO A 204 -0.41 -15.90 -18.48
N LEU A 205 0.52 -16.12 -17.55
CA LEU A 205 1.85 -16.65 -17.87
C LEU A 205 1.84 -18.18 -17.83
N ALA A 206 2.63 -18.80 -18.70
CA ALA A 206 2.76 -20.24 -18.80
C ALA A 206 4.21 -20.69 -19.04
N GLY A 207 4.48 -21.98 -18.85
CA GLY A 207 5.76 -22.60 -19.19
C GLY A 207 6.97 -21.91 -18.54
N ILE A 208 7.92 -21.48 -19.37
CA ILE A 208 9.19 -20.88 -18.93
C ILE A 208 8.97 -19.50 -18.28
N GLU A 209 8.01 -18.72 -18.76
CA GLU A 209 7.73 -17.39 -18.22
C GLU A 209 7.17 -17.46 -16.80
N LEU A 210 6.25 -18.39 -16.56
CA LEU A 210 5.72 -18.67 -15.22
C LEU A 210 6.85 -19.02 -14.23
N LYS A 211 7.73 -19.96 -14.60
CA LYS A 211 8.86 -20.37 -13.75
C LYS A 211 9.80 -19.20 -13.46
N ARG A 212 10.14 -18.43 -14.50
CA ARG A 212 11.00 -17.26 -14.37
C ARG A 212 10.41 -16.21 -13.43
N ALA A 213 9.11 -15.94 -13.53
CA ALA A 213 8.44 -14.98 -12.66
C ALA A 213 8.45 -15.47 -11.19
N LEU A 214 8.16 -16.75 -10.95
CA LEU A 214 8.21 -17.34 -9.61
C LEU A 214 9.59 -17.22 -8.95
N GLU A 215 10.67 -17.37 -9.72
CA GLU A 215 12.05 -17.31 -9.23
C GLU A 215 12.58 -15.90 -9.01
N ARG A 216 12.17 -14.93 -9.84
CA ARG A 216 12.79 -13.60 -9.89
C ARG A 216 12.03 -12.54 -9.11
N GLU A 217 10.72 -12.69 -9.00
CA GLU A 217 9.88 -11.65 -8.41
C GLU A 217 9.82 -11.80 -6.89
N GLU A 218 9.82 -10.66 -6.21
CA GLU A 218 9.52 -10.59 -4.79
C GLU A 218 8.01 -10.38 -4.59
N TRP A 219 7.34 -11.42 -4.09
CA TRP A 219 5.90 -11.47 -3.94
C TRP A 219 5.43 -10.86 -2.61
N ARG A 220 4.48 -9.92 -2.69
CA ARG A 220 3.88 -9.22 -1.53
C ARG A 220 2.40 -9.59 -1.43
N GLY A 221 2.02 -10.23 -0.34
CA GLY A 221 0.63 -10.53 -0.02
C GLY A 221 -0.07 -9.34 0.67
N LYS A 222 -1.32 -9.55 1.08
CA LYS A 222 -2.15 -8.56 1.80
C LYS A 222 -1.45 -7.90 3.00
N ASP A 223 -0.63 -8.66 3.73
CA ASP A 223 0.15 -8.26 4.90
C ASP A 223 1.38 -7.40 4.56
N ARG A 224 1.88 -7.46 3.32
CA ARG A 224 3.07 -6.72 2.87
C ARG A 224 2.76 -5.65 1.83
N ILE A 225 1.52 -5.56 1.33
CA ILE A 225 1.16 -4.62 0.27
C ILE A 225 1.31 -3.15 0.70
N GLY A 226 1.15 -2.87 1.99
CA GLY A 226 1.42 -1.56 2.59
C GLY A 226 2.86 -1.08 2.41
N GLU A 227 3.84 -1.97 2.19
CA GLU A 227 5.22 -1.60 1.86
C GLU A 227 5.31 -0.80 0.56
N LEU A 228 4.47 -1.12 -0.44
CA LEU A 228 4.45 -0.39 -1.71
C LEU A 228 3.93 1.03 -1.51
N SER A 229 2.87 1.19 -0.72
CA SER A 229 2.38 2.52 -0.32
C SER A 229 3.47 3.29 0.44
N ALA A 230 4.20 2.63 1.33
CA ALA A 230 5.30 3.25 2.05
C ALA A 230 6.37 3.81 1.08
N ILE A 231 6.82 2.99 0.12
CA ILE A 231 7.79 3.41 -0.90
C ILE A 231 7.23 4.56 -1.74
N GLU A 232 5.96 4.49 -2.15
CA GLU A 232 5.27 5.53 -2.92
C GLU A 232 5.32 6.87 -2.19
N PHE A 233 4.83 6.91 -0.95
CA PHE A 233 4.75 8.14 -0.17
C PHE A 233 6.13 8.73 0.12
N ARG A 234 7.12 7.90 0.47
CA ARG A 234 8.51 8.34 0.66
C ARG A 234 9.05 9.01 -0.59
N THR A 235 8.97 8.30 -1.71
CA THR A 235 9.51 8.74 -3.00
C THR A 235 8.88 10.06 -3.42
N LEU A 236 7.56 10.16 -3.29
CA LEU A 236 6.81 11.35 -3.65
C LEU A 236 7.13 12.55 -2.73
N ALA A 237 7.22 12.32 -1.42
CA ALA A 237 7.55 13.37 -0.47
C ALA A 237 8.95 13.95 -0.73
N LEU A 238 9.96 13.09 -0.87
CA LEU A 238 11.33 13.52 -1.15
C LEU A 238 11.44 14.22 -2.51
N HIS A 239 10.73 13.73 -3.52
CA HIS A 239 10.68 14.39 -4.83
C HIS A 239 10.09 15.81 -4.73
N ARG A 240 8.98 15.99 -4.00
CA ARG A 240 8.35 17.30 -3.78
C ARG A 240 9.26 18.25 -3.03
N VAL A 241 9.98 17.77 -2.02
CA VAL A 241 10.96 18.55 -1.27
C VAL A 241 12.10 19.04 -2.19
N LYS A 242 12.66 18.14 -3.00
CA LYS A 242 13.72 18.49 -3.97
C LYS A 242 13.23 19.47 -5.03
N SER A 243 12.02 19.26 -5.54
CA SER A 243 11.39 20.13 -6.54
C SER A 243 11.14 21.53 -5.98
N PHE A 244 10.63 21.63 -4.74
CA PHE A 244 10.48 22.89 -4.04
C PHE A 244 11.82 23.61 -3.85
N ALA A 245 12.85 22.91 -3.38
CA ALA A 245 14.18 23.49 -3.18
C ALA A 245 14.75 24.06 -4.49
N THR A 246 14.52 23.36 -5.61
CA THR A 246 14.93 23.80 -6.95
C THR A 246 14.14 25.04 -7.39
N ALA A 247 12.82 25.03 -7.24
CA ALA A 247 11.94 26.15 -7.62
C ALA A 247 12.24 27.43 -6.83
N GLU A 248 12.54 27.30 -5.54
CA GLU A 248 12.93 28.41 -4.65
C GLU A 248 14.41 28.79 -4.76
N LYS A 249 15.19 28.08 -5.59
CA LYS A 249 16.64 28.29 -5.77
C LYS A 249 17.40 28.27 -4.44
N LEU A 250 17.05 27.33 -3.57
CA LEU A 250 17.72 27.17 -2.28
C LEU A 250 19.18 26.76 -2.49
N GLY A 251 20.08 27.31 -1.67
CA GLY A 251 21.48 26.88 -1.68
C GLY A 251 21.63 25.43 -1.17
N GLN A 252 22.69 24.74 -1.61
CA GLN A 252 22.91 23.32 -1.31
C GLN A 252 22.73 22.97 0.18
N LYS A 253 23.32 23.77 1.08
CA LYS A 253 23.20 23.57 2.53
C LYS A 253 21.76 23.61 3.04
N ALA A 254 20.90 24.47 2.47
CA ALA A 254 19.49 24.55 2.85
C ALA A 254 18.71 23.37 2.27
N THR A 255 18.99 23.00 1.02
CA THR A 255 18.43 21.81 0.36
C THR A 255 18.75 20.54 1.14
N ASP A 256 20.00 20.31 1.52
CA ASP A 256 20.43 19.14 2.29
C ASP A 256 19.70 19.06 3.64
N LYS A 257 19.64 20.17 4.38
CA LYS A 257 18.89 20.25 5.63
C LYS A 257 17.41 19.93 5.44
N LEU A 258 16.78 20.43 4.38
CA LEU A 258 15.38 20.18 4.10
C LEU A 258 15.12 18.71 3.77
N MET A 259 16.00 18.09 2.98
CA MET A 259 15.97 16.65 2.68
C MET A 259 16.14 15.82 3.94
N THR A 260 17.12 16.13 4.80
CA THR A 260 17.33 15.44 6.08
C THR A 260 16.11 15.54 6.99
N ILE A 261 15.47 16.72 7.09
CA ILE A 261 14.25 16.88 7.89
C ILE A 261 13.12 15.98 7.35
N ALA A 262 12.95 15.93 6.03
CA ALA A 262 11.93 15.11 5.38
C ALA A 262 12.18 13.61 5.58
N GLU A 263 13.42 13.14 5.42
CA GLU A 263 13.82 11.75 5.66
C GLU A 263 13.61 11.34 7.11
N GLN A 264 14.05 12.15 8.07
CA GLN A 264 13.84 11.87 9.49
C GLN A 264 12.34 11.83 9.85
N GLN A 265 11.53 12.68 9.22
CA GLN A 265 10.09 12.66 9.43
C GLN A 265 9.45 11.41 8.84
N TRP A 266 9.91 10.97 7.67
CA TRP A 266 9.48 9.72 7.05
C TRP A 266 9.84 8.51 7.91
N GLU A 267 11.07 8.46 8.42
CA GLU A 267 11.55 7.39 9.30
C GLU A 267 10.72 7.27 10.58
N ARG A 268 10.36 8.42 11.17
CA ARG A 268 9.45 8.46 12.32
C ARG A 268 8.09 7.84 12.00
N ILE A 269 7.48 8.25 10.89
CA ILE A 269 6.16 7.72 10.46
C ILE A 269 6.24 6.22 10.16
N SER A 270 7.33 5.77 9.55
CA SER A 270 7.53 4.36 9.20
C SER A 270 7.68 3.48 10.44
N LYS A 271 8.42 3.95 11.45
CA LYS A 271 8.51 3.29 12.76
C LYS A 271 7.16 3.21 13.46
N GLU A 272 6.40 4.30 13.48
CA GLU A 272 5.03 4.32 14.02
C GLU A 272 4.13 3.32 13.28
N ALA A 273 4.23 3.23 11.96
CA ALA A 273 3.47 2.29 11.15
C ALA A 273 3.82 0.81 11.46
N GLY A 274 5.11 0.50 11.62
CA GLY A 274 5.57 -0.84 12.00
C GLY A 274 5.06 -1.27 13.37
N ASN A 275 5.04 -0.36 14.35
CA ASN A 275 4.55 -0.66 15.71
C ASN A 275 3.04 -0.95 15.75
N ASP A 276 2.26 -0.28 14.89
CA ASP A 276 0.80 -0.43 14.86
C ASP A 276 0.34 -1.55 13.91
N GLY A 277 1.27 -2.23 13.22
CA GLY A 277 0.93 -3.24 12.20
C GLY A 277 0.20 -2.65 10.99
N ALA A 278 0.50 -1.40 10.65
CA ALA A 278 -0.19 -0.70 9.57
C ALA A 278 0.16 -1.31 8.21
N THR A 279 -0.80 -2.02 7.64
CA THR A 279 -0.66 -2.76 6.37
C THR A 279 -1.51 -2.14 5.26
N GLN A 280 -2.40 -1.20 5.60
CA GLN A 280 -3.38 -0.68 4.66
C GLN A 280 -2.93 0.66 4.04
N PRO A 281 -3.12 0.85 2.72
CA PRO A 281 -2.76 2.09 2.03
C PRO A 281 -3.38 3.37 2.63
N GLU A 282 -4.62 3.29 3.13
CA GLU A 282 -5.36 4.43 3.69
C GLU A 282 -4.71 4.95 4.98
N GLU A 283 -4.05 4.06 5.73
CA GLU A 283 -3.34 4.40 6.96
C GLU A 283 -2.15 5.31 6.64
N TRP A 284 -1.46 5.07 5.53
CA TRP A 284 -0.32 5.89 5.09
C TRP A 284 -0.75 7.32 4.73
N ALA A 285 -1.82 7.49 3.96
CA ALA A 285 -2.33 8.82 3.63
C ALA A 285 -2.71 9.62 4.89
N ASN A 286 -3.35 8.97 5.86
CA ASN A 286 -3.70 9.59 7.14
C ASN A 286 -2.46 9.96 7.96
N ARG A 287 -1.46 9.07 8.02
CA ARG A 287 -0.18 9.32 8.70
C ARG A 287 0.56 10.50 8.09
N CYS A 288 0.69 10.56 6.76
CA CYS A 288 1.29 11.69 6.06
C CYS A 288 0.58 13.01 6.41
N ARG A 289 -0.76 13.02 6.41
CA ARG A 289 -1.55 14.21 6.78
C ARG A 289 -1.29 14.64 8.24
N LYS A 290 -1.29 13.71 9.20
CA LYS A 290 -1.00 13.99 10.61
C LYS A 290 0.44 14.43 10.85
N SER A 291 1.36 14.02 9.98
CA SER A 291 2.78 14.35 10.07
C SER A 291 3.11 15.75 9.54
N LEU A 292 2.24 16.32 8.70
CA LEU A 292 2.50 17.58 8.00
C LEU A 292 2.74 18.76 8.97
N PRO A 293 1.95 18.99 10.03
CA PRO A 293 2.23 20.08 10.97
C PRO A 293 3.61 19.96 11.63
N VAL A 294 4.04 18.75 11.98
CA VAL A 294 5.37 18.50 12.58
C VAL A 294 6.47 18.80 11.57
N LEU A 295 6.29 18.41 10.31
CA LEU A 295 7.23 18.75 9.25
C LEU A 295 7.33 20.28 9.05
N LEU A 296 6.19 20.96 8.93
CA LEU A 296 6.12 22.41 8.74
C LEU A 296 6.78 23.19 9.89
N GLU A 297 6.64 22.71 11.13
CA GLU A 297 7.31 23.33 12.27
C GLU A 297 8.83 23.22 12.16
N ARG A 298 9.34 22.03 11.80
CA ARG A 298 10.79 21.78 11.74
C ARG A 298 11.47 22.58 10.64
N VAL A 299 10.80 22.82 9.51
CA VAL A 299 11.38 23.55 8.38
C VAL A 299 11.44 25.06 8.57
N LYS A 300 10.77 25.64 9.59
CA LYS A 300 10.87 27.08 9.92
C LYS A 300 12.29 27.54 10.25
N ASN A 301 13.16 26.62 10.66
CA ASN A 301 14.59 26.91 10.90
C ASN A 301 15.43 26.96 9.62
N VAL A 302 14.83 26.63 8.47
CA VAL A 302 15.50 26.55 7.16
C VAL A 302 14.84 27.51 6.16
N LEU A 303 13.52 27.69 6.25
CA LEU A 303 12.70 28.44 5.32
C LEU A 303 12.13 29.70 5.97
N THR A 304 11.96 30.75 5.16
CA THR A 304 11.19 31.95 5.54
C THR A 304 9.70 31.63 5.72
N ALA A 305 8.93 32.48 6.40
CA ALA A 305 7.50 32.26 6.62
C ALA A 305 6.73 32.11 5.30
N GLU A 306 7.04 32.93 4.30
CA GLU A 306 6.43 32.87 2.98
C GLU A 306 6.80 31.57 2.24
N GLN A 307 8.03 31.09 2.40
CA GLN A 307 8.47 29.81 1.86
C GLN A 307 7.78 28.63 2.54
N VAL A 308 7.52 28.69 3.85
CA VAL A 308 6.80 27.63 4.58
C VAL A 308 5.38 27.45 4.01
N GLU A 309 4.66 28.54 3.71
CA GLU A 309 3.32 28.44 3.11
C GLU A 309 3.37 27.87 1.68
N ARG A 310 4.32 28.28 0.85
CA ARG A 310 4.51 27.68 -0.49
C ARG A 310 4.96 26.23 -0.43
N PHE A 311 5.78 25.88 0.56
CA PHE A 311 6.22 24.51 0.81
C PHE A 311 5.04 23.62 1.19
N LYS A 312 4.18 24.09 2.10
CA LYS A 312 2.91 23.42 2.45
C LYS A 312 2.05 23.19 1.21
N GLN A 313 1.84 24.21 0.37
CA GLN A 313 1.09 24.07 -0.88
C GLN A 313 1.72 23.03 -1.82
N THR A 314 3.04 23.01 -1.94
CA THR A 314 3.78 22.02 -2.75
C THR A 314 3.61 20.61 -2.21
N LEU A 315 3.64 20.42 -0.89
CA LEU A 315 3.46 19.13 -0.24
C LEU A 315 2.03 18.60 -0.32
N THR A 316 1.02 19.46 -0.44
CA THR A 316 -0.39 19.05 -0.52
C THR A 316 -0.97 19.12 -1.93
N GLY A 317 -0.23 19.70 -2.88
CA GLY A 317 -0.66 19.83 -4.27
C GLY A 317 -0.81 18.48 -4.97
N GLN A 318 -1.52 18.48 -6.09
CA GLN A 318 -1.58 17.33 -7.00
C GLN A 318 -0.24 17.18 -7.74
N CYS A 319 0.21 15.94 -7.96
CA CYS A 319 1.34 15.71 -8.87
C CYS A 319 0.90 15.97 -10.31
N ARG A 320 1.79 16.61 -11.08
CA ARG A 320 1.66 16.70 -12.54
C ARG A 320 2.31 15.48 -13.16
N ASP A 321 1.77 15.00 -14.27
CA ASP A 321 2.24 13.78 -14.93
C ASP A 321 3.71 13.86 -15.39
N GLU A 322 4.19 15.06 -15.73
CA GLU A 322 5.57 15.31 -16.16
C GLU A 322 6.59 15.24 -15.02
N ASP A 323 6.13 15.39 -13.77
CA ASP A 323 6.97 15.50 -12.57
C ASP A 323 6.97 14.21 -11.73
N ARG A 324 6.76 13.06 -12.39
CA ARG A 324 6.66 11.76 -11.70
C ARG A 324 8.04 11.19 -11.39
N PRO A 325 8.40 10.98 -10.11
CA PRO A 325 9.65 10.35 -9.76
C PRO A 325 9.66 8.87 -10.18
N GLU A 326 10.86 8.36 -10.44
CA GLU A 326 11.10 6.94 -10.61
C GLU A 326 11.19 6.26 -9.23
N ALA A 327 10.63 5.06 -9.11
CA ALA A 327 10.79 4.28 -7.89
C ALA A 327 12.28 3.93 -7.66
N PRO A 328 12.74 3.87 -6.41
CA PRO A 328 14.09 3.39 -6.11
C PRO A 328 14.26 1.94 -6.62
N PRO A 329 15.47 1.48 -7.00
CA PRO A 329 15.67 0.10 -7.42
C PRO A 329 15.30 -0.89 -6.29
N ALA A 330 14.84 -2.09 -6.65
CA ALA A 330 14.61 -3.15 -5.68
C ALA A 330 15.95 -3.55 -5.04
N GLY A 331 16.00 -3.68 -3.71
CA GLY A 331 17.19 -4.17 -3.02
C GLY A 331 18.23 -3.11 -2.64
N THR A 332 18.00 -1.81 -2.89
CA THR A 332 18.65 -0.77 -2.07
C THR A 332 17.98 -0.74 -0.70
N ALA A 333 18.17 -1.81 0.09
CA ALA A 333 18.18 -1.62 1.52
C ALA A 333 19.25 -0.55 1.76
N GLU A 334 18.86 0.57 2.38
CA GLU A 334 19.82 1.56 2.84
C GLU A 334 20.95 0.80 3.51
N THR A 335 22.11 0.77 2.87
CA THR A 335 23.33 0.35 3.55
C THR A 335 23.48 1.39 4.64
N ASP A 336 22.97 1.05 5.82
CA ASP A 336 23.06 1.81 7.06
C ASP A 336 24.50 2.31 7.12
N THR A 337 24.67 3.57 6.77
CA THR A 337 25.94 4.25 6.96
C THR A 337 25.95 4.54 8.45
N LYS A 338 26.27 3.51 9.25
CA LYS A 338 26.68 3.67 10.64
C LYS A 338 27.95 4.50 10.63
N GLY A 339 27.78 5.81 10.63
CA GLY A 339 28.79 6.79 11.03
C GLY A 339 28.69 7.06 12.52
#